data_AF-A0A2V8GTR5-F1
#
_entry.id   AF-A0A2V8GTR5-F1
#
_cell.length_a   1.000
_cell.length_b   1.000
_cell.length_c   1.000
_cell.angle_alpha   90.00
_cell.angle_beta   90.00
_cell.angle_gamma   90.00
#
_symmetry.space_group_name_H-M   'P 1'
#
loop_
_entity.id
_entity.type
_entity.pdbx_description
1 polymer ?
#
loop_
_entity_poly.entity_id
_entity_poly.type
_entity_poly.pdbx_seq_one_letter_code
_entity_poly.pdbx_strand_id
1 'polypeptide(L)'
;MASPQGVPRGFDRRSLNKRLLLGYAAIVALIFVGLYQFDQIMASIYAYAYGSFPVIEGTSLEFNRWLVVVLNIVLVGLFLGLVPLRVKGSWKAHGAYMGFMVSLFAEMYGFPLTVYLLSSATYPVSPLFSGYVWRVGQLVGSPLVIIGIVLIYKGWKEIVFLRGTALVTQGIYSVVRHPQYLGFLLVTLGQFIVWP
;
A
#
# COMPACT_ATOMS: atom_id res chain seq x y z
N MET A 1 -63.75 -6.39 -3.60
CA MET A 1 -62.79 -7.51 -3.70
C MET A 1 -61.47 -6.92 -4.15
N ALA A 2 -60.48 -6.81 -3.26
CA ALA A 2 -59.17 -6.25 -3.57
C ALA A 2 -58.21 -7.38 -3.96
N SER A 3 -57.55 -7.23 -5.10
CA SER A 3 -56.57 -8.17 -5.65
C SER A 3 -55.34 -8.28 -4.74
N PRO A 4 -54.70 -9.47 -4.61
CA PRO A 4 -53.54 -9.62 -3.74
C PRO A 4 -52.31 -8.89 -4.32
N GLN A 5 -51.59 -8.18 -3.46
CA GLN A 5 -50.34 -7.49 -3.81
C GLN A 5 -49.24 -8.53 -4.13
N GLY A 6 -48.58 -8.33 -5.27
CA GLY A 6 -47.54 -9.23 -5.78
C GLY A 6 -46.32 -9.31 -4.85
N VAL A 7 -45.83 -10.53 -4.67
CA VAL A 7 -44.64 -10.91 -3.91
C VAL A 7 -43.41 -10.08 -4.35
N PRO A 8 -42.59 -9.53 -3.43
CA PRO A 8 -41.38 -8.80 -3.80
C PRO A 8 -40.40 -9.75 -4.51
N ARG A 9 -39.93 -9.36 -5.70
CA ARG A 9 -38.94 -10.12 -6.48
C ARG A 9 -37.69 -10.36 -5.64
N GLY A 10 -37.27 -11.62 -5.58
CA GLY A 10 -36.08 -12.07 -4.87
C GLY A 10 -34.82 -11.30 -5.31
N PHE A 11 -33.95 -11.07 -4.34
CA PHE A 11 -32.63 -10.45 -4.50
C PHE A 11 -31.82 -11.20 -5.58
N ASP A 12 -31.59 -10.56 -6.72
CA ASP A 12 -30.84 -11.13 -7.83
C ASP A 12 -29.36 -11.31 -7.44
N ARG A 13 -28.92 -12.57 -7.38
CA ARG A 13 -27.67 -13.00 -6.73
C ARG A 13 -26.47 -13.09 -7.70
N ARG A 14 -26.50 -12.43 -8.87
CA ARG A 14 -25.48 -12.61 -9.93
C ARG A 14 -25.06 -11.37 -10.73
N SER A 15 -24.90 -10.20 -10.11
CA SER A 15 -24.05 -9.15 -10.70
C SER A 15 -22.80 -8.90 -9.85
N LEU A 16 -21.77 -9.73 -10.09
CA LEU A 16 -20.42 -9.50 -9.59
C LEU A 16 -19.90 -8.20 -10.22
N ASN A 17 -20.21 -7.08 -9.56
CA ASN A 17 -19.80 -5.75 -9.99
C ASN A 17 -18.27 -5.72 -10.13
N LYS A 18 -17.76 -5.22 -11.26
CA LYS A 18 -16.32 -5.02 -11.49
C LYS A 18 -15.65 -4.22 -10.36
N ARG A 19 -16.41 -3.34 -9.71
CA ARG A 19 -16.00 -2.59 -8.50
C ARG A 19 -15.78 -3.46 -7.26
N LEU A 20 -16.60 -4.50 -7.08
CA LEU A 20 -16.42 -5.50 -6.02
C LEU A 20 -15.19 -6.36 -6.29
N LEU A 21 -14.99 -6.81 -7.53
CA LEU A 21 -13.78 -7.53 -7.95
C LEU A 21 -12.51 -6.70 -7.76
N LEU A 22 -12.53 -5.41 -8.11
CA LEU A 22 -11.42 -4.48 -7.84
C LEU A 22 -11.17 -4.32 -6.33
N GLY A 23 -12.23 -4.24 -5.53
CA GLY A 23 -12.12 -4.21 -4.07
C GLY A 23 -11.48 -5.48 -3.51
N TYR A 24 -11.88 -6.66 -3.98
CA TYR A 24 -11.26 -7.93 -3.58
C TYR A 24 -9.81 -8.04 -4.06
N ALA A 25 -9.50 -7.62 -5.29
CA ALA A 25 -8.14 -7.59 -5.80
C ALA A 25 -7.23 -6.65 -4.97
N ALA A 26 -7.73 -5.48 -4.57
CA ALA A 26 -7.02 -4.57 -3.69
C ALA A 26 -6.80 -5.17 -2.29
N ILE A 27 -7.79 -5.88 -1.74
CA ILE A 27 -7.68 -6.59 -0.46
C ILE A 27 -6.64 -7.72 -0.56
N VAL A 28 -6.66 -8.51 -1.64
CA VAL A 28 -5.68 -9.59 -1.87
C VAL A 28 -4.28 -9.02 -2.06
N ALA A 29 -4.12 -7.91 -2.79
CA ALA A 29 -2.84 -7.23 -2.93
C ALA A 29 -2.33 -6.68 -1.58
N LEU A 30 -3.21 -6.10 -0.76
CA LEU A 30 -2.90 -5.66 0.61
C LEU A 30 -2.51 -6.83 1.52
N ILE A 31 -3.15 -8.00 1.36
CA ILE A 31 -2.79 -9.22 2.08
C ILE A 31 -1.43 -9.71 1.62
N PHE A 32 -1.12 -9.73 0.32
CA PHE A 32 0.19 -10.13 -0.19
C PHE A 32 1.31 -9.19 0.29
N VAL A 33 1.08 -7.87 0.25
CA VAL A 33 2.01 -6.88 0.82
C VAL A 33 2.15 -7.05 2.34
N GLY A 34 1.04 -7.30 3.04
CA GLY A 34 1.03 -7.59 4.48
C GLY A 34 1.73 -8.90 4.85
N LEU A 35 1.66 -9.93 3.99
CA LEU A 35 2.34 -11.21 4.18
C LEU A 35 3.86 -11.07 3.98
N TYR A 36 4.30 -10.27 3.00
CA TYR A 36 5.71 -9.91 2.88
C TYR A 36 6.22 -9.15 4.12
N GLN A 37 5.39 -8.29 4.71
CA GLN A 37 5.70 -7.66 6.00
C GLN A 37 5.68 -8.66 7.17
N PHE A 38 4.79 -9.66 7.14
CA PHE A 38 4.67 -10.69 8.17
C PHE A 38 5.92 -11.57 8.26
N ASP A 39 6.50 -11.94 7.11
CA ASP A 39 7.78 -12.66 7.08
C ASP A 39 8.88 -11.88 7.79
N GLN A 40 8.91 -10.55 7.64
CA GLN A 40 9.89 -9.70 8.34
C GLN A 40 9.65 -9.63 9.85
N ILE A 41 8.38 -9.59 10.29
CA ILE A 41 8.03 -9.61 11.72
C ILE A 41 8.39 -10.97 12.34
N MET A 42 8.05 -12.07 11.68
CA MET A 42 8.38 -13.41 12.17
C MET A 42 9.89 -13.62 12.22
N ALA A 43 10.63 -13.15 11.20
CA ALA A 43 12.08 -13.18 11.20
C ALA A 43 12.69 -12.35 12.34
N SER A 44 12.11 -11.20 12.69
CA SER A 44 12.58 -10.38 13.83
C SER A 44 12.25 -11.02 15.18
N ILE A 45 11.07 -11.62 15.35
CA ILE A 45 10.71 -12.39 16.55
C ILE A 45 11.65 -13.59 16.73
N TYR A 46 11.88 -14.35 15.66
CA TYR A 46 12.79 -15.49 15.67
C TYR A 46 14.23 -15.06 15.98
N ALA A 47 14.71 -13.98 15.37
CA ALA A 47 16.03 -13.43 15.63
C ALA A 47 16.19 -12.96 17.09
N TYR A 48 15.15 -12.37 17.68
CA TYR A 48 15.16 -11.97 19.09
C TYR A 48 15.13 -13.18 20.03
N ALA A 49 14.32 -14.21 19.71
CA ALA A 49 14.17 -15.41 20.53
C ALA A 49 15.41 -16.32 20.52
N TYR A 50 16.10 -16.43 19.38
CA TYR A 50 17.21 -17.38 19.18
C TYR A 50 18.58 -16.71 19.01
N GLY A 51 18.65 -15.37 19.04
CA GLY A 51 19.90 -14.60 18.92
C GLY A 51 20.52 -14.59 17.52
N SER A 52 19.89 -15.21 16.53
CA SER A 52 20.35 -15.26 15.14
C SER A 52 19.68 -14.16 14.31
N PHE A 53 20.33 -13.02 14.16
CA PHE A 53 19.83 -11.94 13.30
C PHE A 53 20.07 -12.28 11.83
N PRO A 54 19.08 -12.05 10.94
CA PRO A 54 19.31 -12.18 9.51
C PRO A 54 20.40 -11.19 9.12
N VAL A 55 21.59 -11.74 8.84
CA VAL A 55 22.64 -10.98 8.16
C VAL A 55 22.14 -10.77 6.76
N ILE A 56 22.03 -9.51 6.32
CA ILE A 56 21.85 -9.20 4.91
C ILE A 56 23.18 -9.58 4.24
N GLU A 57 23.36 -10.87 3.96
CA GLU A 57 24.36 -11.29 3.01
C GLU A 57 23.96 -10.63 1.69
N GLY A 58 24.88 -9.87 1.10
CA GLY A 58 24.65 -9.27 -0.20
C GLY A 58 24.25 -10.40 -1.13
N THR A 59 22.96 -10.45 -1.48
CA THR A 59 22.48 -11.37 -2.51
C THR A 59 23.41 -11.17 -3.69
N SER A 60 24.05 -12.24 -4.17
CA SER A 60 24.78 -12.17 -5.43
C SER A 60 23.87 -11.48 -6.43
N LEU A 61 24.31 -10.37 -7.01
CA LEU A 61 23.55 -9.68 -8.06
C LEU A 61 23.07 -10.77 -9.02
N GLU A 62 21.75 -11.03 -9.05
CA GLU A 62 21.17 -12.09 -9.86
C GLU A 62 21.25 -11.64 -11.33
N PHE A 63 22.44 -11.80 -11.90
CA PHE A 63 22.67 -11.59 -13.31
C PHE A 63 21.90 -12.67 -14.08
N ASN A 64 21.41 -12.33 -15.28
CA ASN A 64 20.71 -13.21 -16.22
C ASN A 64 19.19 -13.41 -16.03
N ARG A 65 18.46 -12.46 -15.42
CA ARG A 65 16.97 -12.45 -15.45
C ARG A 65 16.36 -11.77 -16.69
N TRP A 66 17.07 -11.75 -17.81
CA TRP A 66 16.65 -11.06 -19.04
C TRP A 66 15.29 -11.52 -19.57
N LEU A 67 14.94 -12.80 -19.39
CA LEU A 67 13.61 -13.30 -19.73
C LEU A 67 12.52 -12.58 -18.93
N VAL A 68 12.72 -12.36 -17.62
CA VAL A 68 11.77 -11.66 -16.74
C VAL A 68 11.64 -10.19 -17.16
N VAL A 69 12.74 -9.57 -17.58
CA VAL A 69 12.76 -8.19 -18.11
C VAL A 69 11.92 -8.09 -19.37
N VAL A 70 12.17 -8.96 -20.36
CA VAL A 70 11.42 -8.99 -21.63
C VAL A 70 9.94 -9.24 -21.38
N LEU A 71 9.60 -10.21 -20.51
CA LEU A 71 8.22 -10.54 -20.17
C LEU A 71 7.51 -9.35 -19.50
N ASN A 72 8.19 -8.62 -18.59
CA ASN A 72 7.65 -7.39 -17.98
C ASN A 72 7.42 -6.28 -19.01
N ILE A 73 8.37 -6.04 -19.91
CA ILE A 73 8.24 -5.04 -20.97
C ILE A 73 7.02 -5.33 -21.83
N VAL A 74 6.83 -6.60 -22.24
CA VAL A 74 5.69 -7.02 -23.04
C VAL A 74 4.37 -6.83 -22.27
N LEU A 75 4.30 -7.26 -21.01
CA LEU A 75 3.10 -7.11 -20.17
C LEU A 75 2.70 -5.65 -19.96
N VAL A 76 3.66 -4.79 -19.61
CA VAL A 76 3.43 -3.36 -19.40
C VAL A 76 3.07 -2.67 -20.72
N GLY A 77 3.76 -3.01 -21.81
CA GLY A 77 3.46 -2.49 -23.14
C GLY A 77 2.03 -2.85 -23.60
N LEU A 78 1.62 -4.10 -23.40
CA LEU A 78 0.25 -4.55 -23.67
C LEU A 78 -0.77 -3.79 -22.81
N PHE A 79 -0.49 -3.63 -21.52
CA PHE A 79 -1.35 -2.86 -20.62
C PHE A 79 -1.51 -1.41 -21.09
N LEU A 80 -0.41 -0.72 -21.40
CA LEU A 80 -0.44 0.67 -21.90
C LEU A 80 -1.19 0.79 -23.23
N GLY A 81 -1.03 -0.19 -24.13
CA GLY A 81 -1.77 -0.23 -25.40
C GLY A 81 -3.27 -0.44 -25.27
N LEU A 82 -3.71 -1.11 -24.19
CA LEU A 82 -5.13 -1.35 -23.90
C LEU A 82 -5.79 -0.21 -23.12
N VAL A 83 -5.01 0.72 -22.56
CA VAL A 83 -5.54 1.86 -21.81
C VAL A 83 -5.97 2.96 -22.78
N PRO A 84 -7.26 3.34 -22.84
CA PRO A 84 -7.71 4.43 -23.68
C PRO A 84 -7.15 5.76 -23.16
N LEU A 85 -6.05 6.23 -23.75
CA LEU A 85 -5.45 7.54 -23.47
C LEU A 85 -6.31 8.65 -24.09
N ARG A 86 -7.31 9.13 -23.34
CA ARG A 86 -8.12 10.29 -23.74
C ARG A 86 -7.40 11.59 -23.41
N VAL A 87 -6.55 12.05 -24.32
CA VAL A 87 -5.90 13.37 -24.21
C VAL A 87 -6.77 14.41 -24.92
N LYS A 88 -7.75 14.97 -24.21
CA LYS A 88 -8.45 16.19 -24.65
C LYS A 88 -8.57 17.13 -23.45
N GLY A 89 -7.60 18.03 -23.28
CA GLY A 89 -7.64 19.05 -22.23
C GLY A 89 -6.67 20.20 -22.48
N SER A 90 -6.93 21.34 -21.84
CA SER A 90 -6.23 22.61 -22.03
C SER A 90 -4.80 22.59 -21.47
N TRP A 91 -3.86 23.17 -22.22
CA TRP A 91 -2.41 23.17 -21.94
C TRP A 91 -2.02 23.73 -20.56
N LYS A 92 -2.79 24.68 -20.03
CA LYS A 92 -2.54 25.29 -18.70
C LYS A 92 -2.75 24.30 -17.55
N ALA A 93 -3.78 23.46 -17.62
CA ALA A 93 -4.02 22.41 -16.62
C ALA A 93 -2.94 21.31 -16.70
N HIS A 94 -2.42 21.04 -17.91
CA HIS A 94 -1.33 20.08 -18.11
C HIS A 94 -0.02 20.58 -17.51
N GLY A 95 0.29 21.88 -17.59
CA GLY A 95 1.49 22.45 -16.98
C GLY A 95 1.52 22.33 -15.45
N ALA A 96 0.41 22.67 -14.78
CA ALA A 96 0.31 22.53 -13.33
C ALA A 96 0.38 21.06 -12.89
N TYR A 97 -0.29 20.17 -13.62
CA TYR A 97 -0.20 18.73 -13.39
C TYR A 97 1.22 18.19 -13.61
N MET A 98 1.89 18.58 -14.69
CA MET A 98 3.28 18.20 -14.96
C MET A 98 4.23 18.72 -13.89
N GLY A 99 4.06 19.97 -13.43
CA GLY A 99 4.86 20.51 -12.33
C GLY A 99 4.66 19.75 -11.03
N PHE A 100 3.41 19.40 -10.70
CA PHE A 100 3.10 18.54 -9.56
C PHE A 100 3.73 17.15 -9.69
N MET A 101 3.59 16.49 -10.85
CA MET A 101 4.19 15.18 -11.09
C MET A 101 5.72 15.23 -11.00
N VAL A 102 6.36 16.23 -11.60
CA VAL A 102 7.81 16.44 -11.50
C VAL A 102 8.22 16.65 -10.05
N SER A 103 7.49 17.45 -9.27
CA SER A 103 7.77 17.63 -7.83
C SER A 103 7.66 16.32 -7.06
N LEU A 104 6.58 15.54 -7.28
CA LEU A 104 6.35 14.27 -6.60
C LEU A 104 7.45 13.24 -6.96
N PHE A 105 7.81 13.14 -8.23
CA PHE A 105 8.88 12.24 -8.68
C PHE A 105 10.27 12.72 -8.22
N ALA A 106 10.54 14.02 -8.23
CA ALA A 106 11.80 14.57 -7.72
C ALA A 106 11.94 14.34 -6.20
N GLU A 107 10.85 14.43 -5.45
CA GLU A 107 10.83 14.16 -4.01
C GLU A 107 10.96 12.66 -3.72
N MET A 108 10.20 11.80 -4.42
CA MET A 108 10.24 10.34 -4.19
C MET A 108 11.48 9.65 -4.75
N TYR A 109 12.04 10.12 -5.88
CA TYR A 109 13.16 9.46 -6.55
C TYR A 109 14.39 10.36 -6.64
N GLY A 110 14.23 11.66 -6.88
CA GLY A 110 15.36 12.57 -7.03
C GLY A 110 16.19 12.70 -5.74
N PHE A 111 15.54 13.10 -4.63
CA PHE A 111 16.23 13.26 -3.36
C PHE A 111 16.80 11.92 -2.83
N PRO A 112 16.03 10.81 -2.78
CA PRO A 112 16.57 9.51 -2.36
C PRO A 112 17.67 8.97 -3.28
N LEU A 113 17.58 9.14 -4.61
CA LEU A 113 18.63 8.72 -5.53
C LEU A 113 19.90 9.55 -5.35
N THR A 114 19.75 10.86 -5.13
CA THR A 114 20.89 11.74 -4.87
C THR A 114 21.59 11.35 -3.57
N VAL A 115 20.81 11.12 -2.51
CA VAL A 115 21.33 10.58 -1.25
C VAL A 115 21.98 9.22 -1.49
N TYR A 116 21.34 8.29 -2.20
CA TYR A 116 21.90 6.97 -2.50
C TYR A 116 23.24 7.04 -3.24
N LEU A 117 23.35 7.90 -4.26
CA LEU A 117 24.58 8.07 -5.02
C LEU A 117 25.69 8.65 -4.15
N LEU A 118 25.37 9.67 -3.34
CA LEU A 118 26.33 10.30 -2.43
C LEU A 118 26.68 9.39 -1.23
N SER A 119 25.73 8.59 -0.76
CA SER A 119 25.86 7.65 0.36
C SER A 119 26.62 6.40 -0.07
N SER A 120 26.54 6.00 -1.34
CA SER A 120 27.25 4.82 -1.87
C SER A 120 28.77 4.92 -1.72
N ALA A 121 29.32 6.13 -1.54
CA ALA A 121 30.73 6.34 -1.26
C ALA A 121 31.14 5.99 0.19
N THR A 122 30.21 5.91 1.14
CA THR A 122 30.51 5.79 2.59
C THR A 122 29.52 4.96 3.41
N TYR A 123 28.56 4.26 2.81
CA TYR A 123 27.59 3.42 3.55
C TYR A 123 27.94 1.93 3.48
N PRO A 124 28.76 1.40 4.41
CA PRO A 124 28.54 0.04 4.85
C PRO A 124 27.22 0.03 5.62
N VAL A 125 26.28 -0.84 5.27
CA VAL A 125 25.11 -1.12 6.08
C VAL A 125 25.63 -1.49 7.46
N SER A 126 25.58 -0.54 8.41
CA SER A 126 26.27 -0.76 9.67
C SER A 126 25.57 -1.92 10.39
N PRO A 127 26.32 -2.86 10.99
CA PRO A 127 25.71 -3.94 11.78
C PRO A 127 24.76 -3.39 12.87
N LEU A 128 24.99 -2.15 13.32
CA LEU A 128 24.14 -1.42 14.25
C LEU A 128 22.79 -1.03 13.63
N PHE A 129 22.77 -0.50 12.41
CA PHE A 129 21.54 -0.13 11.72
C PHE A 129 20.68 -1.35 11.38
N SER A 130 21.28 -2.40 10.82
CA SER A 130 20.58 -3.67 10.59
C SER A 130 20.07 -4.25 11.91
N GLY A 131 20.91 -4.24 12.95
CA GLY A 131 20.52 -4.64 14.30
C GLY A 131 19.32 -3.87 14.84
N TYR A 132 19.26 -2.54 14.63
CA TYR A 132 18.11 -1.73 15.01
C TYR A 132 16.83 -2.15 14.29
N VAL A 133 16.88 -2.27 12.95
CA VAL A 133 15.71 -2.60 12.13
C VAL A 133 15.09 -3.92 12.61
N TRP A 134 15.91 -4.95 12.84
CA TRP A 134 15.41 -6.26 13.24
C TRP A 134 15.10 -6.39 14.74
N ARG A 135 15.78 -5.66 15.63
CA ARG A 135 15.54 -5.75 17.09
C ARG A 135 14.44 -4.83 17.59
N VAL A 136 14.24 -3.68 16.95
CA VAL A 136 13.38 -2.61 17.43
C VAL A 136 12.42 -2.15 16.34
N GLY A 137 12.94 -1.83 15.17
CA GLY A 137 12.18 -1.22 14.10
C GLY A 137 10.97 -2.07 13.69
N GLN A 138 11.19 -3.33 13.33
CA GLN A 138 10.13 -4.25 12.92
C GLN A 138 9.18 -4.62 14.06
N LEU A 139 9.68 -4.79 15.29
CA LEU A 139 8.85 -5.19 16.44
C LEU A 139 7.90 -4.07 16.90
N VAL A 140 8.30 -2.81 16.75
CA VAL A 140 7.50 -1.65 17.19
C VAL A 140 6.75 -1.00 16.03
N GLY A 141 7.44 -0.79 14.91
CA GLY A 141 6.90 -0.10 13.74
C GLY A 141 5.86 -0.92 12.99
N SER A 142 6.07 -2.23 12.82
CA SER A 142 5.16 -3.06 12.03
C SER A 142 3.77 -3.24 12.68
N PRO A 143 3.63 -3.40 14.01
CA PRO A 143 2.32 -3.32 14.65
C PRO A 143 1.59 -1.99 14.41
N LEU A 144 2.29 -0.85 14.45
CA LEU A 144 1.70 0.46 14.15
C LEU A 144 1.18 0.52 12.70
N VAL A 145 1.95 -0.02 11.75
CA VAL A 145 1.52 -0.14 10.34
C VAL A 145 0.27 -1.00 10.22
N ILE A 146 0.25 -2.18 10.86
CA ILE A 146 -0.90 -3.09 10.81
C ILE A 146 -2.15 -2.42 11.40
N ILE A 147 -2.04 -1.79 12.57
CA ILE A 147 -3.14 -1.06 13.19
C ILE A 147 -3.63 0.05 12.25
N GLY A 148 -2.70 0.82 11.67
CA GLY A 148 -3.02 1.88 10.72
C GLY A 148 -3.78 1.38 9.49
N ILE A 149 -3.35 0.28 8.88
CA ILE A 149 -4.05 -0.37 7.75
C ILE A 149 -5.47 -0.80 8.16
N VAL A 150 -5.64 -1.40 9.34
CA VAL A 150 -6.96 -1.81 9.84
C VAL A 150 -7.88 -0.59 10.04
N LEU A 151 -7.36 0.52 10.55
CA LEU A 151 -8.13 1.77 10.70
C LEU A 151 -8.55 2.35 9.35
N ILE A 152 -7.65 2.36 8.37
CA ILE A 152 -7.96 2.78 7.00
C ILE A 152 -9.09 1.90 6.45
N TYR A 153 -8.94 0.58 6.51
CA TYR A 153 -9.96 -0.36 6.02
C TYR A 153 -11.33 -0.13 6.67
N LYS A 154 -11.38 -0.07 8.00
CA LYS A 154 -12.64 0.15 8.74
C LYS A 154 -13.26 1.51 8.41
N GLY A 155 -12.46 2.57 8.33
CA GLY A 155 -12.94 3.89 7.95
C GLY A 155 -13.56 3.90 6.55
N TRP A 156 -12.87 3.32 5.57
CA TRP A 156 -13.36 3.27 4.19
C TRP A 156 -14.61 2.40 4.04
N LYS A 157 -14.67 1.26 4.74
CA LYS A 157 -15.82 0.36 4.72
C LYS A 157 -17.11 1.12 5.06
N GLU A 158 -17.13 1.83 6.18
CA GLU A 158 -18.33 2.53 6.66
C GLU A 158 -18.80 3.62 5.69
N ILE A 159 -17.88 4.42 5.13
CA ILE A 159 -18.23 5.47 4.17
C ILE A 159 -18.76 4.89 2.85
N VAL A 160 -18.13 3.84 2.33
CA VAL A 160 -18.50 3.24 1.03
C VAL A 160 -19.89 2.61 1.08
N PHE A 161 -20.25 1.97 2.21
CA PHE A 161 -21.58 1.36 2.37
C PHE A 161 -22.69 2.41 2.53
N LEU A 162 -22.40 3.55 3.14
CA LEU A 162 -23.39 4.60 3.38
C LEU A 162 -23.50 5.65 2.25
N ARG A 163 -22.64 5.58 1.22
CA ARG A 163 -22.68 6.39 -0.02
C ARG A 163 -23.00 7.89 0.16
N GLY A 164 -22.64 8.47 1.31
CA GLY A 164 -22.88 9.89 1.61
C GLY A 164 -24.34 10.29 1.85
N THR A 165 -25.25 9.34 2.06
CA THR A 165 -26.68 9.66 2.31
C THR A 165 -26.97 10.06 3.76
N ALA A 166 -26.06 9.74 4.69
CA ALA A 166 -26.21 10.07 6.11
C ALA A 166 -24.84 10.23 6.78
N LEU A 167 -24.79 11.01 7.86
CA LEU A 167 -23.60 11.17 8.69
C LEU A 167 -23.30 9.85 9.43
N VAL A 168 -22.06 9.37 9.31
CA VAL A 168 -21.60 8.15 9.99
C VAL A 168 -21.07 8.52 11.37
N THR A 169 -21.76 8.07 12.42
CA THR A 169 -21.35 8.31 13.83
C THR A 169 -21.16 7.01 14.62
N GLN A 170 -21.40 5.86 14.00
CA GLN A 170 -21.38 4.55 14.64
C GLN A 170 -20.04 3.83 14.44
N GLY A 171 -19.79 2.80 15.25
CA GLY A 171 -18.56 2.02 15.17
C GLY A 171 -17.33 2.87 15.48
N ILE A 172 -16.32 2.85 14.60
CA ILE A 172 -15.06 3.57 14.84
C ILE A 172 -15.22 5.10 14.80
N TYR A 173 -16.26 5.59 14.11
CA TYR A 173 -16.60 7.01 14.02
C TYR A 173 -17.16 7.58 15.32
N SER A 174 -17.53 6.72 16.28
CA SER A 174 -17.95 7.16 17.63
C SER A 174 -16.77 7.67 18.47
N VAL A 175 -15.55 7.23 18.17
CA VAL A 175 -14.33 7.58 18.91
C VAL A 175 -13.52 8.63 18.15
N VAL A 176 -13.35 8.47 16.83
CA VAL A 176 -12.49 9.34 16.01
C VAL A 176 -13.25 9.77 14.75
N ARG A 177 -13.28 11.09 14.48
CA ARG A 177 -14.00 11.67 13.33
C ARG A 177 -13.40 11.30 11.97
N HIS A 178 -12.07 11.10 11.93
CA HIS A 178 -11.32 10.77 10.72
C HIS A 178 -10.39 9.56 10.94
N PRO A 179 -10.96 8.35 11.12
CA PRO A 179 -10.18 7.14 11.38
C PRO A 179 -9.21 6.81 10.24
N GLN A 180 -9.51 7.20 9.00
CA GLN A 180 -8.59 7.04 7.87
C GLN A 180 -7.32 7.86 8.02
N TYR A 181 -7.44 9.14 8.40
CA TYR A 181 -6.29 10.02 8.55
C TYR A 181 -5.42 9.58 9.71
N LEU A 182 -6.04 9.15 10.81
CA LEU A 182 -5.31 8.52 11.91
C LEU A 182 -4.58 7.25 11.43
N GLY A 183 -5.24 6.42 10.61
CA GLY A 183 -4.63 5.24 10.03
C GLY A 183 -3.43 5.54 9.13
N PHE A 184 -3.53 6.53 8.24
CA PHE A 184 -2.40 6.97 7.42
C PHE A 184 -1.24 7.48 8.27
N LEU A 185 -1.53 8.26 9.31
CA LEU A 185 -0.51 8.78 10.23
C LEU A 185 0.21 7.63 10.97
N LEU A 186 -0.52 6.62 11.43
CA LEU A 186 0.07 5.43 12.07
C LEU A 186 0.90 4.57 11.11
N VAL A 187 0.47 4.43 9.85
CA VAL A 187 1.27 3.74 8.83
C VAL A 187 2.58 4.47 8.59
N THR A 188 2.53 5.79 8.39
CA THR A 188 3.73 6.60 8.16
C THR A 188 4.66 6.59 9.37
N LEU A 189 4.12 6.77 10.57
CA LEU A 189 4.89 6.70 11.82
C LEU A 189 5.53 5.32 12.01
N GLY A 190 4.76 4.26 11.78
CA GLY A 190 5.27 2.89 11.87
C GLY A 190 6.42 2.67 10.88
N GLN A 191 6.32 3.15 9.64
CA GLN A 191 7.41 3.05 8.67
C GLN A 191 8.66 3.84 9.07
N PHE A 192 8.52 5.04 9.64
CA PHE A 192 9.67 5.78 10.17
C PHE A 192 10.33 5.09 11.37
N ILE A 193 9.59 4.28 12.13
CA ILE A 193 10.18 3.48 13.20
C ILE A 193 10.86 2.23 12.64
N VAL A 194 10.32 1.58 11.61
CA VAL A 194 11.00 0.44 10.98
C VAL A 194 12.30 0.89 10.30
N TRP A 195 12.23 2.02 9.59
CA TRP A 195 13.31 2.60 8.79
C TRP A 195 13.54 4.06 9.16
N PRO A 196 14.29 4.33 10.24
CA PRO A 196 14.60 5.68 10.70
C PRO A 196 15.66 6.37 9.84
#